data_AF-A0A4U1F7F8-F1
#
_entry.id   AF-A0A4U1F7F8-F1
#
_cell.length_a   1.000
_cell.length_b   1.000
_cell.length_c   1.000
_cell.angle_alpha   90.00
_cell.angle_beta   90.00
_cell.angle_gamma   90.00
#
_symmetry.space_group_name_H-M   'P 1'
#
loop_
_entity.id
_entity.type
_entity.pdbx_description
1 polymer ?
#
loop_
_entity_poly.entity_id
_entity_poly.type
_entity_poly.pdbx_seq_one_letter_code
_entity_poly.pdbx_strand_id
1 'polypeptide(L)'
;MVVCPLIDVIDYVTLEYQPSPVVRGAFNWYLQFKWDHVFSYEMEGPEGPTRPIRSPAMAGGIFAINRHYFNEIGQYDKGMNLWGGENLELSLRVSHEVNDLWDSSQKWKTFNKRPDFLTYAFSNI
;
A
#
# COMPACT_ATOMS: atom_id res chain seq x y z
N MET A 1 -11.55 2.30 -1.73
CA MET A 1 -10.33 2.70 -1.00
C MET A 1 -9.44 1.47 -0.86
N VAL A 2 -8.15 1.64 -1.13
CA VAL A 2 -7.11 0.62 -0.96
C VAL A 2 -6.08 1.16 0.01
N VAL A 3 -5.74 0.38 1.03
CA VAL A 3 -4.76 0.79 2.04
C VAL A 3 -3.72 -0.31 2.22
N CYS A 4 -2.46 0.08 2.38
CA CYS A 4 -1.35 -0.85 2.63
C CYS A 4 -0.76 -0.55 4.01
N PRO A 5 -0.40 -1.55 4.81
CA PRO A 5 0.36 -1.29 6.03
C PRO A 5 1.82 -0.95 5.68
N LEU A 6 2.51 -0.24 6.57
CA LEU A 6 3.97 -0.30 6.60
C LEU A 6 4.39 -1.72 6.98
N ILE A 7 5.28 -2.32 6.18
CA ILE A 7 5.73 -3.70 6.36
C ILE A 7 7.07 -3.69 7.09
N ASP A 8 7.06 -4.16 8.33
CA ASP A 8 8.26 -4.35 9.15
C ASP A 8 8.98 -5.64 8.76
N VAL A 9 10.27 -5.70 9.06
CA VAL A 9 11.11 -6.87 8.77
C VAL A 9 11.16 -7.75 10.01
N ILE A 10 10.98 -9.05 9.81
CA ILE A 10 11.26 -10.07 10.82
C ILE A 10 12.34 -10.97 10.21
N ASP A 11 13.46 -11.11 10.91
CA ASP A 11 14.54 -11.99 10.46
C ASP A 11 14.06 -13.44 10.42
N TYR A 12 14.27 -14.12 9.29
CA TYR A 12 13.74 -15.48 9.09
C TYR A 12 14.49 -16.56 9.89
N VAL A 13 15.70 -16.26 10.39
CA VAL A 13 16.54 -17.16 11.17
C VAL A 13 16.39 -16.86 12.66
N THR A 14 16.58 -15.60 13.07
CA THR A 14 16.57 -15.20 14.48
C THR A 14 15.18 -14.84 14.99
N LEU A 15 14.22 -14.60 14.11
CA LEU A 15 12.87 -14.07 14.40
C LEU A 15 12.90 -12.68 15.08
N GLU A 16 14.03 -11.97 14.98
CA GLU A 16 14.14 -10.62 15.51
C GLU A 16 13.33 -9.63 14.68
N TYR A 17 12.59 -8.76 15.37
CA TYR A 17 11.81 -7.69 14.76
C TYR A 17 12.69 -6.47 14.50
N GLN A 18 12.59 -5.93 13.27
CA GLN A 18 13.24 -4.70 12.85
C GLN A 18 12.21 -3.76 12.21
N PRO A 19 12.00 -2.54 12.76
CA PRO A 19 11.05 -1.60 12.21
C PRO A 19 11.51 -1.10 10.84
N SER A 20 10.58 -1.01 9.89
CA SER A 20 10.88 -0.49 8.56
C SER A 20 10.96 1.03 8.56
N PRO A 21 11.88 1.66 7.81
CA PRO A 21 11.84 3.10 7.60
C PRO A 21 10.55 3.50 6.91
N VAL A 22 10.15 4.76 7.07
CA VAL A 22 8.98 5.30 6.36
C VAL A 22 9.30 5.40 4.87
N VAL A 23 8.75 4.47 4.09
CA VAL A 23 8.96 4.32 2.64
C VAL A 23 7.63 4.25 1.90
N ARG A 24 7.68 4.56 0.61
CA ARG A 24 6.57 4.37 -0.34
C ARG A 24 7.00 3.38 -1.43
N GLY A 25 6.05 2.67 -2.00
CA GLY A 25 6.29 1.80 -3.14
C GLY A 25 6.29 2.57 -4.46
N ALA A 26 7.25 2.26 -5.31
CA ALA A 26 7.40 2.78 -6.67
C ALA A 26 7.78 1.62 -7.61
N PHE A 27 7.99 1.93 -8.89
CA PHE A 27 8.46 0.96 -9.86
C PHE A 27 9.40 1.61 -10.88
N ASN A 28 10.25 0.80 -11.52
CA ASN A 28 11.14 1.26 -12.60
C ASN A 28 10.49 1.02 -13.98
N TRP A 29 11.15 1.47 -15.05
CA TRP A 29 10.65 1.29 -16.41
C TRP A 29 10.60 -0.18 -16.89
N TYR A 30 11.25 -1.09 -16.16
CA TYR A 30 11.15 -2.53 -16.37
C TYR A 30 9.97 -3.15 -15.60
N LEU A 31 9.08 -2.32 -15.02
CA LEU A 31 7.94 -2.74 -14.22
C LEU A 31 8.33 -3.61 -13.00
N GLN A 32 9.46 -3.29 -12.38
CA GLN A 32 9.89 -3.91 -11.14
C GLN A 32 9.57 -3.00 -9.96
N PHE A 33 8.92 -3.57 -8.94
CA PHE A 33 8.63 -2.89 -7.68
C PHE A 33 9.93 -2.49 -6.96
N LYS A 34 9.91 -1.31 -6.33
CA LYS A 34 11.01 -0.80 -5.50
C LYS A 34 10.47 0.07 -4.36
N TRP A 35 11.17 0.07 -3.24
CA TRP A 35 10.92 1.02 -2.16
C TRP A 35 11.63 2.34 -2.46
N ASP A 36 10.93 3.45 -2.27
CA ASP A 36 11.42 4.81 -2.45
C ASP A 36 11.18 5.64 -1.18
N HIS A 37 11.99 6.67 -0.98
CA HIS A 37 11.83 7.55 0.17
C HIS A 37 10.55 8.38 0.04
N VAL A 38 9.94 8.66 1.19
CA VAL A 38 8.83 9.60 1.27
C VAL A 38 9.37 11.02 1.19
N PHE A 39 8.69 11.88 0.44
CA PHE A 39 9.12 13.26 0.28
C PHE A 39 8.98 14.04 1.59
N SER A 40 9.94 14.95 1.86
CA SER A 40 9.99 15.70 3.11
C SER A 40 8.73 16.53 3.37
N TYR A 41 8.12 17.12 2.33
CA TYR A 41 6.86 17.86 2.46
C TYR A 41 5.68 16.98 2.89
N GLU A 42 5.71 15.67 2.62
CA GLU A 42 4.71 14.74 3.14
C GLU A 42 5.01 14.33 4.60
N MET A 43 6.12 14.76 5.18
CA MET A 43 6.46 14.50 6.59
C MET A 43 6.36 15.76 7.47
N GLU A 44 6.51 16.94 6.89
CA GLU A 44 6.60 18.24 7.59
C GLU A 44 5.25 18.90 7.95
N GLY A 45 4.12 18.27 7.62
CA GLY A 45 2.78 18.79 7.96
C GLY A 45 2.45 18.70 9.47
N PRO A 46 1.42 19.43 9.94
CA PRO A 46 1.04 19.46 11.37
C PRO A 46 0.62 18.09 11.95
N GLU A 47 0.16 17.16 11.09
CA GLU A 47 -0.16 15.77 11.46
C GLU A 47 1.05 14.81 11.40
N GLY A 48 2.20 15.29 10.90
CA GLY A 48 3.44 14.52 10.79
C GLY A 48 3.29 13.20 10.00
N PRO A 49 4.08 12.16 10.33
CA PRO A 49 4.07 10.86 9.66
C PRO A 49 2.90 9.96 10.10
N THR A 50 1.92 10.49 10.85
CA THR A 50 0.71 9.73 11.23
C THR A 50 -0.35 9.78 10.14
N ARG A 51 -0.27 10.79 9.26
CA ARG A 51 -1.06 10.88 8.05
C ARG A 51 -0.68 9.74 7.09
N PRO A 52 -1.68 9.17 6.40
CA PRO A 52 -1.41 8.25 5.31
C PRO A 52 -0.50 8.80 4.22
N ILE A 53 0.40 7.96 3.75
CA ILE A 53 1.36 8.29 2.69
C ILE A 53 0.84 7.78 1.35
N ARG A 54 0.99 8.59 0.30
CA ARG A 54 0.60 8.22 -1.05
C ARG A 54 1.72 7.42 -1.71
N SER A 55 1.34 6.29 -2.28
CA SER A 55 2.28 5.31 -2.85
C SER A 55 1.90 5.00 -4.29
N PRO A 56 2.77 5.29 -5.28
CA PRO A 56 2.54 4.96 -6.69
C PRO A 56 2.36 3.46 -6.98
N ALA A 57 2.97 2.60 -6.18
CA ALA A 57 2.81 1.16 -6.25
C ALA A 57 2.66 0.53 -4.87
N MET A 58 1.97 -0.60 -4.79
CA MET A 58 1.96 -1.46 -3.61
C MET A 58 2.87 -2.68 -3.81
N ALA A 59 3.42 -3.19 -2.71
CA ALA A 59 4.23 -4.41 -2.74
C ALA A 59 3.40 -5.65 -3.16
N GLY A 60 2.09 -5.64 -2.91
CA GLY A 60 1.13 -6.64 -3.39
C GLY A 60 0.74 -7.71 -2.38
N GLY A 61 1.65 -8.10 -1.48
CA GLY A 61 1.41 -9.20 -0.54
C GLY A 61 0.40 -8.90 0.57
N ILE A 62 0.30 -7.65 1.02
CA ILE A 62 -0.56 -7.26 2.15
C ILE A 62 -1.21 -5.91 1.86
N PHE A 63 -2.54 -5.89 1.76
CA PHE A 63 -3.34 -4.69 1.62
C PHE A 63 -4.78 -4.96 2.09
N ALA A 64 -5.53 -3.90 2.35
CA ALA A 64 -6.97 -3.98 2.59
C ALA A 64 -7.71 -3.17 1.52
N ILE A 65 -8.75 -3.77 0.95
CA ILE A 65 -9.61 -3.18 -0.07
C ILE A 65 -11.07 -3.48 0.26
N ASN A 66 -11.96 -2.53 -0.02
CA ASN A 66 -13.39 -2.81 0.05
C ASN A 66 -13.78 -3.86 -1.00
N ARG A 67 -14.49 -4.92 -0.59
CA ARG A 67 -14.85 -6.05 -1.46
C ARG A 67 -15.69 -5.65 -2.67
N HIS A 68 -16.68 -4.76 -2.50
CA HIS A 68 -17.52 -4.30 -3.61
C HIS A 68 -16.68 -3.53 -4.62
N TYR A 69 -15.86 -2.60 -4.14
CA TYR A 69 -14.93 -1.86 -4.98
C TYR A 69 -13.94 -2.78 -5.71
N PHE A 70 -13.41 -3.81 -5.06
CA PHE A 70 -12.53 -4.79 -5.70
C PHE A 70 -13.21 -5.54 -6.86
N ASN A 71 -14.51 -5.84 -6.72
CA ASN A 71 -15.27 -6.45 -7.80
C ASN A 71 -15.56 -5.46 -8.94
N GLU A 72 -15.87 -4.21 -8.61
CA GLU A 72 -16.19 -3.15 -9.59
C GLU A 72 -14.99 -2.84 -10.50
N ILE A 73 -13.77 -2.78 -9.95
CA ILE A 73 -12.55 -2.56 -10.72
C ILE A 73 -12.07 -3.81 -11.48
N GLY A 74 -12.81 -4.92 -11.42
CA GLY A 74 -12.50 -6.13 -12.19
C GLY A 74 -11.54 -7.12 -11.52
N GLN A 75 -11.27 -6.98 -10.22
CA GLN A 75 -10.39 -7.87 -9.44
C GLN A 75 -8.97 -7.96 -10.04
N TYR A 76 -8.29 -9.09 -9.88
CA TYR A 76 -7.06 -9.38 -10.61
C TYR A 76 -7.36 -9.83 -12.04
N ASP A 77 -6.50 -9.47 -12.98
CA ASP A 77 -6.58 -9.92 -14.37
C ASP A 77 -6.38 -11.44 -14.44
N LYS A 78 -7.41 -12.15 -14.94
CA LYS A 78 -7.41 -13.61 -15.10
C LYS A 78 -6.42 -14.11 -16.16
N GLY A 79 -5.94 -13.23 -17.04
CA GLY A 79 -4.93 -13.53 -18.04
C GLY A 79 -3.50 -13.53 -17.47
N MET A 80 -3.30 -13.02 -16.25
CA MET A 80 -2.01 -13.10 -15.58
C MET A 80 -1.75 -14.53 -15.12
N ASN A 81 -0.64 -15.09 -15.58
CA ASN A 81 -0.17 -16.41 -15.19
C ASN A 81 1.03 -16.29 -14.26
N LEU A 82 1.11 -17.18 -13.27
CA LEU A 82 2.17 -17.23 -12.26
C LEU A 82 2.20 -15.96 -11.39
N TRP A 83 3.38 -15.59 -10.91
CA TRP A 83 3.64 -14.45 -10.04
C TRP A 83 4.45 -13.42 -10.79
N GLY A 84 4.11 -12.14 -10.61
CA GLY A 84 4.90 -11.03 -11.12
C GLY A 84 4.05 -10.02 -11.87
N GLY A 85 3.89 -8.84 -11.26
CA GLY A 85 3.28 -7.67 -11.89
C GLY A 85 1.83 -7.45 -11.51
N GLU A 86 1.14 -8.39 -10.86
CA GLU A 86 -0.24 -8.25 -10.40
C GLU A 86 -0.40 -7.07 -9.42
N ASN A 87 0.65 -6.84 -8.62
CA ASN A 87 0.74 -5.73 -7.70
C ASN A 87 0.85 -4.38 -8.42
N LEU A 88 1.62 -4.30 -9.51
CA LEU A 88 1.75 -3.09 -10.33
C LEU A 88 0.49 -2.84 -11.17
N GLU A 89 -0.07 -3.89 -11.76
CA GLU A 89 -1.30 -3.84 -12.54
C GLU A 89 -2.43 -3.23 -11.70
N LEU A 90 -2.69 -3.80 -10.53
CA LEU A 90 -3.71 -3.30 -9.63
C LEU A 90 -3.37 -1.91 -9.08
N SER A 91 -2.09 -1.59 -8.86
CA SER A 91 -1.64 -0.23 -8.49
C SER A 91 -1.99 0.80 -9.56
N LEU A 92 -1.71 0.49 -10.83
CA LEU A 92 -1.97 1.36 -11.97
C LEU A 92 -3.48 1.52 -12.20
N ARG A 93 -4.25 0.44 -12.12
CA ARG A 93 -5.71 0.47 -12.30
C ARG A 93 -6.37 1.38 -11.26
N VAL A 94 -6.08 1.14 -9.98
CA VAL A 94 -6.65 1.94 -8.89
C VAL A 94 -6.14 3.39 -8.92
N SER A 95 -4.98 3.65 -9.53
CA SER A 95 -4.46 5.02 -9.72
C SER A 95 -5.08 5.73 -10.92
N HIS A 96 -5.43 5.02 -12.00
CA HIS A 96 -5.96 5.62 -13.22
C HIS A 96 -7.41 6.09 -13.07
N GLU A 97 -8.24 5.37 -12.31
CA GLU A 97 -9.60 5.80 -11.96
C GLU A 97 -9.64 7.08 -11.08
N VAL A 98 -8.49 7.60 -10.66
CA VAL A 98 -8.37 8.77 -9.75
C VAL A 98 -8.41 10.10 -10.50
N ASN A 99 -8.27 10.13 -11.83
CA ASN A 99 -8.21 11.40 -12.57
C ASN A 99 -9.57 12.15 -12.62
N ASP A 100 -10.71 11.48 -12.40
CA ASP A 100 -12.04 12.09 -12.44
C ASP A 100 -12.56 12.60 -11.07
N LEU A 101 -11.83 12.34 -9.97
CA LEU A 101 -12.21 12.72 -8.60
C LEU A 101 -11.03 13.30 -7.82
N TRP A 102 -10.30 14.22 -8.45
CA TRP A 102 -9.06 14.80 -7.96
C TRP A 102 -9.17 15.56 -6.61
N ASP A 103 -10.37 15.88 -6.12
CA ASP A 103 -10.55 16.77 -4.95
C ASP A 103 -11.29 16.16 -3.74
N SER A 104 -11.65 14.87 -3.75
CA SER A 104 -12.31 14.31 -2.57
C SER A 104 -12.08 12.81 -2.37
N SER A 105 -11.65 12.47 -1.15
CA SER A 105 -11.55 11.12 -0.58
C SER A 105 -10.28 10.30 -0.91
N GLN A 106 -9.32 10.33 0.02
CA GLN A 106 -8.89 9.18 0.84
C GLN A 106 -8.94 7.79 0.14
N LYS A 107 -8.30 7.58 -1.02
CA LYS A 107 -8.32 6.28 -1.72
C LYS A 107 -7.03 5.47 -1.64
N TRP A 108 -5.91 6.10 -1.28
CA TRP A 108 -4.60 5.46 -1.07
C TRP A 108 -4.00 5.86 0.26
N LYS A 109 -3.69 4.88 1.12
CA LYS A 109 -3.14 5.13 2.44
C LYS A 109 -2.13 4.08 2.87
N THR A 110 -0.86 4.48 3.05
CA THR A 110 0.05 3.72 3.90
C THR A 110 -0.17 4.09 5.36
N PHE A 111 -0.66 3.16 6.18
CA PHE A 111 -0.92 3.42 7.60
C PHE A 111 0.36 3.20 8.43
N ASN A 112 0.76 4.22 9.19
CA ASN A 112 1.86 4.12 10.15
C ASN A 112 1.32 3.58 11.49
N LYS A 113 2.00 2.59 12.09
CA LYS A 113 1.52 1.94 13.32
C LYS A 113 1.53 2.92 14.50
N ARG A 114 0.41 2.97 15.22
CA ARG A 114 0.46 3.03 16.70
C ARG A 114 0.60 1.58 17.23
N PRO A 115 1.32 1.35 18.33
CA PRO A 115 1.72 0.02 18.82
C PRO A 115 0.58 -0.94 19.20
N ASP A 116 -0.67 -0.49 19.19
CA ASP A 116 -1.85 -1.11 19.81
C ASP A 116 -2.83 -1.77 18.81
N PHE A 117 -2.55 -1.75 17.50
CA PHE A 117 -3.54 -2.15 16.47
C PHE A 117 -3.58 -3.64 16.08
N LEU A 118 -2.56 -4.44 16.44
CA LEU A 118 -2.50 -5.86 16.03
C LEU A 118 -3.60 -6.73 16.66
N THR A 119 -4.29 -6.25 17.69
CA THR A 119 -5.33 -7.03 18.40
C THR A 119 -6.71 -6.95 17.74
N TYR A 120 -6.99 -5.94 16.89
CA TYR A 120 -8.36 -5.71 16.38
C TYR A 120 -8.65 -6.31 15.00
N ALA A 121 -7.65 -6.48 14.14
CA ALA A 121 -7.85 -6.84 12.73
C ALA A 121 -8.31 -8.30 12.49
N PHE A 122 -8.23 -9.18 13.50
CA PHE A 122 -8.67 -10.58 13.41
C PHE A 122 -9.99 -10.86 14.14
N SER A 123 -10.65 -9.84 14.69
CA SER A 123 -11.88 -10.02 15.48
C SER A 123 -13.18 -9.96 14.68
N ASN A 124 -13.15 -9.57 13.40
CA ASN A 124 -14.35 -9.39 12.57
C ASN A 124 -14.15 -9.83 11.10
N ILE A 125 -13.40 -10.91 10.87
CA ILE A 125 -13.50 -11.71 9.64
C ILE A 125 -14.22 -13.01 9.98
#